data_AF-A0A192H5F2-F1
#
_entry.id   AF-A0A192H5F2-F1
#
_cell.length_a   1.000
_cell.length_b   1.000
_cell.length_c   1.000
_cell.angle_alpha   90.00
_cell.angle_beta   90.00
_cell.angle_gamma   90.00
#
_symmetry.space_group_name_H-M   'P 1'
#
loop_
_entity.id
_entity.type
_entity.pdbx_description
1 polymer ?
#
loop_
_entity_poly.entity_id
_entity_poly.type
_entity_poly.pdbx_seq_one_letter_code
_entity_poly.pdbx_strand_id
1 'polypeptide(L)'
;MVAVLFIITLLIMIVLPNVGAQRKNAESTSDVAFKTVVQTQRDLYANDHDNKRASLDELKEAGYLSEKQLTKAKALEAKEK
;
A
#
# COMPACT_ATOMS: atom_id res chain seq x y z
N MET A 1 23.28 9.08 38.69
CA MET A 1 23.33 8.48 37.33
C MET A 1 22.14 7.59 37.01
N VAL A 2 21.70 6.70 37.92
CA VAL A 2 20.56 5.77 37.67
C VAL A 2 19.27 6.48 37.24
N ALA A 3 18.90 7.59 37.88
CA ALA A 3 17.70 8.35 37.53
C ALA A 3 17.71 8.87 36.08
N VAL A 4 18.89 9.22 35.53
CA VAL A 4 19.03 9.71 34.16
C VAL A 4 18.76 8.58 33.16
N LEU A 5 19.33 7.39 33.42
CA LEU A 5 19.07 6.20 32.59
C LEU A 5 17.59 5.82 32.62
N PHE A 6 16.93 5.92 33.78
CA PHE A 6 15.50 5.67 33.93
C PHE A 6 14.62 6.63 33.10
N ILE A 7 15.01 7.91 33.03
CA ILE A 7 14.27 8.89 32.21
C ILE A 7 14.47 8.60 30.71
N ILE A 8 15.70 8.28 30.28
CA ILE A 8 15.98 7.97 28.87
C ILE A 8 15.18 6.74 28.40
N THR A 9 15.07 5.69 29.22
CA THR A 9 14.29 4.49 28.87
C THR A 9 12.80 4.80 28.75
N LEU A 10 12.23 5.63 29.64
CA LEU A 10 10.84 6.07 29.54
C LEU A 10 10.57 6.89 28.27
N LEU A 11 11.48 7.80 27.91
CA LEU A 11 11.35 8.61 26.68
C LEU A 11 11.35 7.71 25.43
N ILE A 12 12.27 6.75 25.34
CA ILE A 12 12.36 5.78 24.24
C ILE A 12 11.06 4.96 24.14
N MET A 13 10.54 4.50 25.28
CA MET A 13 9.30 3.71 25.35
C MET A 13 8.05 4.49 24.91
N ILE A 14 8.06 5.83 24.99
CA ILE A 14 6.97 6.69 24.49
C ILE A 14 7.09 6.93 22.97
N VAL A 15 8.31 7.08 22.45
CA VAL A 15 8.54 7.42 21.03
C VAL A 15 8.36 6.20 20.10
N LEU A 16 8.90 5.03 20.45
CA LEU A 16 8.79 3.80 19.65
C LEU A 16 7.36 3.40 19.26
N PRO A 17 6.37 3.34 20.18
CA PRO A 17 5.00 2.95 19.81
C PRO A 17 4.36 3.98 18.88
N ASN A 18 4.68 5.26 19.04
CA ASN A 18 4.14 6.33 18.19
C ASN A 18 4.69 6.24 16.75
N VAL A 19 5.97 5.88 16.57
CA VAL A 19 6.58 5.68 15.24
C VAL A 19 6.00 4.46 14.51
N GLY A 20 5.79 3.35 15.23
CA GLY A 20 5.20 2.13 14.66
C GLY A 20 3.77 2.36 14.14
N ALA A 21 2.95 3.06 14.91
CA ALA A 21 1.58 3.40 14.52
C ALA A 21 1.54 4.33 13.30
N GLN A 22 2.42 5.34 13.24
CA GLN A 22 2.52 6.25 12.09
C GLN A 22 2.95 5.53 10.81
N ARG A 23 3.91 4.59 10.90
CA ARG A 23 4.32 3.77 9.75
C ARG A 23 3.16 2.93 9.21
N LYS A 24 2.37 2.31 10.10
CA LYS A 24 1.19 1.53 9.70
C LYS A 24 0.12 2.39 9.02
N ASN A 25 -0.14 3.59 9.55
CA ASN A 25 -1.06 4.52 8.92
C ASN A 25 -0.57 4.95 7.52
N ALA A 26 0.72 5.27 7.39
CA ALA A 26 1.31 5.61 6.10
C ALA A 26 1.22 4.46 5.08
N GLU A 27 1.46 3.22 5.51
CA GLU A 27 1.29 2.03 4.68
C GLU A 27 -0.17 1.87 4.21
N SER A 28 -1.13 2.01 5.13
CA SER A 28 -2.56 1.93 4.79
C SER A 28 -2.99 3.03 3.81
N THR A 29 -2.58 4.29 4.04
CA THR A 29 -2.86 5.38 3.11
C THR A 29 -2.21 5.13 1.74
N SER A 30 -0.98 4.61 1.71
CA SER A 30 -0.31 4.23 0.46
C SER A 30 -1.05 3.10 -0.28
N ASP A 31 -1.61 2.14 0.44
CA ASP A 31 -2.37 1.04 -0.14
C ASP A 31 -3.71 1.50 -0.73
N VAL A 32 -4.41 2.41 -0.04
CA VAL A 32 -5.63 3.05 -0.57
C VAL A 32 -5.33 3.82 -1.86
N ALA A 33 -4.30 4.68 -1.84
CA ALA A 33 -3.89 5.43 -3.03
C ALA A 33 -3.48 4.49 -4.18
N PHE A 34 -2.78 3.40 -3.87
CA PHE A 34 -2.40 2.40 -4.85
C PHE A 34 -3.62 1.72 -5.48
N LYS A 35 -4.65 1.38 -4.70
CA LYS A 35 -5.91 0.82 -5.20
C LYS A 35 -6.61 1.78 -6.16
N THR A 36 -6.61 3.08 -5.86
CA THR A 36 -7.12 4.12 -6.76
C THR A 36 -6.35 4.16 -8.08
N VAL A 37 -5.00 4.10 -8.04
CA VAL A 37 -4.18 4.07 -9.26
C VAL A 37 -4.51 2.85 -10.11
N VAL A 38 -4.59 1.65 -9.52
CA VAL A 38 -4.96 0.42 -10.25
C VAL A 38 -6.37 0.54 -10.84
N GLN A 39 -7.31 1.16 -10.12
CA GLN A 39 -8.64 1.43 -10.65
C GLN A 39 -8.59 2.36 -11.86
N THR A 40 -7.83 3.46 -11.79
CA THR A 40 -7.62 4.35 -12.94
C THR A 40 -7.01 3.60 -14.12
N GLN A 41 -6.05 2.71 -13.90
CA GLN A 41 -5.50 1.88 -14.98
C GLN A 41 -6.55 0.96 -15.60
N ARG A 42 -7.47 0.40 -14.80
CA ARG A 42 -8.61 -0.38 -15.31
C ARG A 42 -9.57 0.49 -16.12
N ASP A 43 -9.83 1.71 -15.67
CA ASP A 43 -10.73 2.64 -16.36
C ASP A 43 -10.13 3.10 -17.69
N LEU A 44 -8.81 3.34 -17.74
CA LEU A 44 -8.08 3.65 -18.97
C LEU A 44 -8.13 2.47 -19.96
N TYR A 45 -7.83 1.25 -19.47
CA TYR A 45 -7.96 0.06 -20.31
C TYR A 45 -9.39 -0.10 -20.85
N ALA A 46 -10.40 0.08 -20.00
CA ALA A 46 -11.79 -0.02 -20.39
C ALA A 46 -12.17 1.05 -21.43
N ASN A 47 -11.62 2.26 -21.34
CA ASN A 47 -11.83 3.30 -22.33
C ASN A 47 -11.30 2.89 -23.72
N ASP A 48 -10.13 2.25 -23.74
CA ASP A 48 -9.50 1.79 -24.98
C ASP A 48 -10.13 0.51 -25.57
N HIS A 49 -10.85 -0.27 -24.76
CA HIS A 49 -11.36 -1.61 -25.12
C HIS A 49 -12.90 -1.74 -24.99
N ASP A 50 -13.66 -0.73 -25.44
CA ASP A 50 -15.13 -0.76 -25.47
C ASP A 50 -15.79 -1.06 -24.11
N ASN A 51 -15.31 -0.44 -23.04
CA ASN A 51 -15.74 -0.65 -21.65
C ASN A 51 -15.53 -2.07 -21.10
N LYS A 52 -14.63 -2.88 -21.69
CA LYS A 52 -14.26 -4.18 -21.11
C LYS A 52 -13.46 -3.97 -19.82
N ARG A 53 -13.95 -4.55 -18.73
CA ARG A 53 -13.22 -4.58 -17.46
C ARG A 53 -12.09 -5.60 -17.57
N ALA A 54 -10.86 -5.13 -17.49
CA ALA A 54 -9.71 -6.02 -17.46
C ALA A 54 -9.36 -6.50 -16.05
N SER A 55 -8.91 -7.74 -16.01
CA SER A 55 -8.25 -8.40 -14.88
C SER A 55 -6.86 -7.81 -14.64
N LEU A 56 -6.30 -8.03 -13.45
CA LEU A 56 -4.96 -7.56 -13.12
C LEU A 56 -3.89 -8.14 -14.06
N ASP A 57 -4.08 -9.37 -14.54
CA ASP A 57 -3.17 -10.02 -15.48
C ASP A 57 -3.25 -9.38 -16.87
N GLU A 58 -4.45 -9.08 -17.37
CA GLU A 58 -4.66 -8.33 -18.62
C GLU A 58 -4.08 -6.91 -18.55
N LEU A 59 -4.19 -6.23 -17.41
CA LEU A 59 -3.55 -4.92 -17.22
C LEU A 59 -2.02 -5.01 -17.32
N LYS A 60 -1.44 -6.10 -16.86
CA LYS A 60 0.01 -6.32 -16.94
C LYS A 60 0.44 -6.67 -18.36
N GLU A 61 -0.30 -7.54 -19.04
CA GLU A 61 -0.05 -7.89 -20.45
C GLU A 61 -0.19 -6.70 -21.38
N ALA A 62 -1.16 -5.82 -21.13
CA ALA A 62 -1.36 -4.59 -21.89
C ALA A 62 -0.42 -3.44 -21.46
N GLY A 63 0.48 -3.66 -20.51
CA GLY A 63 1.51 -2.70 -20.10
C GLY A 63 1.05 -1.60 -19.13
N TYR A 64 -0.19 -1.67 -18.64
CA TYR A 64 -0.75 -0.73 -17.66
C TYR A 64 -0.22 -0.95 -16.23
N LEU A 65 0.27 -2.15 -15.92
CA LEU A 65 0.90 -2.48 -14.64
C LEU A 65 2.28 -3.12 -14.84
N SER A 66 3.25 -2.72 -14.02
CA SER A 66 4.52 -3.43 -13.89
C SER A 66 4.38 -4.70 -13.04
N GLU A 67 5.33 -5.64 -13.17
CA GLU A 67 5.38 -6.86 -12.35
C GLU A 67 5.26 -6.58 -10.84
N LYS A 68 5.98 -5.56 -10.36
CA LYS A 68 5.95 -5.17 -8.93
C LYS A 68 4.56 -4.71 -8.49
N GLN A 69 3.87 -3.96 -9.36
CA GLN A 69 2.52 -3.48 -9.07
C GLN A 69 1.50 -4.63 -9.14
N LEU A 70 1.66 -5.56 -10.07
CA LEU A 70 0.84 -6.78 -10.14
C LEU A 70 0.96 -7.61 -8.86
N THR A 71 2.19 -7.88 -8.40
CA THR A 71 2.42 -8.61 -7.15
C THR A 71 1.80 -7.89 -5.96
N LYS A 72 1.98 -6.56 -5.86
CA LYS A 72 1.38 -5.77 -4.77
C LYS A 72 -0.15 -5.81 -4.82
N ALA A 73 -0.76 -5.67 -6.00
CA ALA A 73 -2.21 -5.72 -6.18
C ALA A 73 -2.78 -7.10 -5.77
N LYS A 74 -2.15 -8.20 -6.22
CA LYS A 74 -2.54 -9.56 -5.82
C LYS A 74 -2.42 -9.79 -4.32
N ALA A 75 -1.34 -9.29 -3.70
CA ALA A 75 -1.15 -9.40 -2.25
C ALA A 75 -2.18 -8.59 -1.45
N LEU A 76 -2.61 -7.43 -1.95
CA LEU A 76 -3.66 -6.64 -1.33
C LEU A 76 -5.04 -7.29 -1.46
N GLU A 77 -5.39 -7.83 -2.64
CA GLU A 77 -6.64 -8.58 -2.82
C GLU A 77 -6.71 -9.84 -1.93
N ALA A 78 -5.57 -10.49 -1.68
CA ALA A 78 -5.50 -11.63 -0.77
C ALA A 78 -5.64 -11.25 0.72
N LYS A 79 -5.30 -10.02 1.11
CA LYS A 79 -5.50 -9.50 2.48
C LYS A 79 -6.96 -9.09 2.75
N GLU A 80 -7.74 -8.83 1.72
CA GLU A 80 -9.17 -8.43 1.82
C GLU A 80 -10.14 -9.63 1.79
N LYS A 81 -9.66 -10.85 1.50
CA LYS A 81 -10.43 -12.10 1.57
C LYS A 81 -10.33 -12.75 2.95
#